data_AF-A0A402CUJ1-F1
#
_entry.id   AF-A0A402CUJ1-F1
#
_cell.length_a   1.000
_cell.length_b   1.000
_cell.length_c   1.000
_cell.angle_alpha   90.00
_cell.angle_beta   90.00
_cell.angle_gamma   90.00
#
_symmetry.space_group_name_H-M   'P 1'
#
loop_
_entity.id
_entity.type
_entity.pdbx_description
1 polymer ?
#
loop_
_entity_poly.entity_id
_entity_poly.type
_entity_poly.pdbx_seq_one_letter_code
_entity_poly.pdbx_strand_id
1 'polypeptide(L)'
;MKRNSRISRLMSLSCVLLSGAAHAEPAQNSSASSAPQLRVNTETGETQAQFAKRTRWWRDGKFGMFVHWGVYSVPNSDLSNADASGEWYLANMGMQPAEYEKFAAKFNPTKFSAREWVSIAKAAGMKYITITAKHHDGFDMFDSKLSNYNIVQATPYHHDPMKDLAAECKKQGIRLCFYYSVKDWDRYDYLPRAAWDKRPTDGADLDRYIEYLKGQVRELLTNYGPIGGIWFDGHLDHSAEEEHALEVVKMIRSIQPNAMVNDRINLPEDYDTPENVIPDKGLPGGRLWETCLTINGHWGYTWNDPHFKSSQTLIRTLCDVVGKGGNLLLNVGPDSSGTIPAEEVSRLQEIGAWMDVNGDSIYGTTKNPFASLPYEGRCTQKGDTLYLQVYQWPDAGLTLPHLLTPVREAVALNGRERLAVSKDADGVLHIAKPSRLDPSSTVIALHLKGKPVIDPFSRMIQPQKDGAYTLTATDAEIHGTTARLESADNIDDVGYWTNLTDNVSWTLAVPRAQAGKYKVTLEFACPANTTGGQYEIAIDGQPDNKITGAAGVTANWDTFATVNLEGTLTLSGDHATLRMSPKTMPALGILNLRRLTLTRVEE
;
A
#
# COMPACT_ATOMS: atom_id res chain seq x y z
N MET A 1 -44.70 2.09 70.65
CA MET A 1 -45.65 1.52 69.67
C MET A 1 -45.01 0.25 69.12
N LYS A 2 -45.24 -0.96 69.66
CA LYS A 2 -46.34 -1.91 69.35
C LYS A 2 -46.58 -2.02 67.82
N ARG A 3 -46.58 -3.18 67.14
CA ARG A 3 -46.49 -4.60 67.52
C ARG A 3 -46.48 -5.46 66.22
N ASN A 4 -46.17 -6.75 66.37
CA ASN A 4 -46.58 -7.93 65.57
C ASN A 4 -45.84 -8.27 64.26
N SER A 5 -45.62 -9.54 63.86
CA SER A 5 -45.57 -10.85 64.52
C SER A 5 -45.22 -11.95 63.48
N ARG A 6 -44.28 -12.84 63.84
CA ARG A 6 -44.15 -14.32 63.67
C ARG A 6 -44.64 -15.07 62.40
N ILE A 7 -44.00 -16.26 62.27
CA ILE A 7 -44.43 -17.57 61.68
C ILE A 7 -43.96 -17.78 60.22
N SER A 8 -43.49 -18.94 59.70
CA SER A 8 -42.90 -20.22 60.13
C SER A 8 -42.82 -21.13 58.87
N ARG A 9 -41.84 -22.06 58.80
CA ARG A 9 -41.83 -23.35 58.05
C ARG A 9 -41.84 -23.34 56.50
N LEU A 10 -40.86 -23.96 55.83
CA LEU A 10 -40.61 -25.41 55.54
C LEU A 10 -41.38 -25.95 54.31
N MET A 11 -40.59 -26.58 53.43
CA MET A 11 -40.90 -27.35 52.21
C MET A 11 -42.31 -27.91 52.05
N SER A 12 -42.82 -27.90 50.81
CA SER A 12 -43.57 -29.01 50.20
C SER A 12 -43.68 -28.88 48.68
N LEU A 13 -43.23 -29.93 47.98
CA LEU A 13 -43.54 -30.30 46.60
C LEU A 13 -45.05 -30.24 46.30
N SER A 14 -45.43 -29.88 45.08
CA SER A 14 -46.08 -30.83 44.14
C SER A 14 -46.41 -30.20 42.78
N CYS A 15 -46.23 -31.05 41.77
CA CYS A 15 -46.49 -30.91 40.35
C CYS A 15 -47.88 -30.35 39.98
N VAL A 16 -48.01 -29.76 38.78
CA VAL A 16 -48.70 -30.34 37.60
C VAL A 16 -49.04 -29.25 36.55
N LEU A 17 -48.42 -29.42 35.38
CA LEU A 17 -48.87 -29.24 33.98
C LEU A 17 -49.39 -27.91 33.37
N LEU A 18 -49.00 -27.78 32.09
CA LEU A 18 -49.56 -26.99 30.97
C LEU A 18 -49.20 -25.48 30.97
N SER A 19 -48.78 -24.83 29.88
CA SER A 19 -48.75 -25.16 28.44
C SER A 19 -48.03 -24.01 27.70
N GLY A 20 -47.32 -24.35 26.62
CA GLY A 20 -47.09 -23.56 25.40
C GLY A 20 -46.92 -22.03 25.43
N ALA A 21 -45.73 -21.57 25.03
CA ALA A 21 -45.50 -20.68 23.88
C ALA A 21 -44.02 -20.29 23.81
N ALA A 22 -43.26 -20.95 22.94
CA ALA A 22 -41.90 -20.53 22.62
C ALA A 22 -41.97 -19.22 21.82
N HIS A 23 -41.65 -18.09 22.45
CA HIS A 23 -41.27 -16.87 21.75
C HIS A 23 -39.77 -16.96 21.47
N ALA A 24 -39.42 -17.17 20.21
CA ALA A 24 -38.05 -17.04 19.75
C ALA A 24 -37.64 -15.56 19.83
N GLU A 25 -36.63 -15.27 20.65
CA GLU A 25 -35.91 -13.99 20.59
C GLU A 25 -35.18 -13.90 19.23
N PRO A 26 -35.26 -12.77 18.51
CA PRO A 26 -34.52 -12.60 17.28
C PRO A 26 -33.03 -12.52 17.61
N ALA A 27 -32.25 -13.43 17.02
CA ALA A 27 -30.80 -13.43 17.09
C ALA A 27 -30.25 -12.07 16.63
N GLN A 28 -29.57 -11.38 17.53
CA GLN A 28 -28.76 -10.22 17.20
C GLN A 28 -27.60 -10.67 16.31
N ASN A 29 -27.77 -10.56 14.99
CA ASN A 29 -26.65 -10.60 14.05
C ASN A 29 -25.85 -9.30 14.22
N SER A 30 -24.88 -9.32 15.12
CA SER A 30 -23.86 -8.28 15.23
C SER A 30 -22.87 -8.40 14.07
N SER A 31 -23.21 -7.86 12.90
CA SER A 31 -22.20 -7.54 11.88
C SER A 31 -21.47 -6.25 12.31
N ALA A 32 -20.68 -6.37 13.38
CA ALA A 32 -19.69 -5.37 13.71
C ALA A 32 -18.69 -5.33 12.54
N SER A 33 -18.71 -4.24 11.77
CA SER A 33 -17.63 -3.90 10.84
C SER A 33 -16.31 -3.96 11.62
N SER A 34 -15.57 -5.05 11.41
CA SER A 34 -14.24 -5.23 11.97
C SER A 34 -13.32 -4.23 11.28
N ALA A 35 -12.49 -3.55 12.06
CA ALA A 35 -11.38 -2.80 11.50
C ALA A 35 -10.56 -3.73 10.58
N PRO A 36 -9.90 -3.21 9.52
CA PRO A 36 -9.06 -4.04 8.66
C PRO A 36 -8.11 -4.84 9.55
N GLN A 37 -8.15 -6.18 9.46
CA GLN A 37 -7.19 -7.01 10.15
C GLN A 37 -5.82 -6.72 9.56
N LEU A 38 -4.94 -6.09 10.34
CA LEU A 38 -3.57 -5.84 9.90
C LEU A 38 -2.83 -7.17 9.79
N ARG A 39 -2.18 -7.40 8.65
CA ARG A 39 -1.31 -8.56 8.46
C ARG A 39 0.02 -8.31 9.14
N VAL A 40 0.37 -9.18 10.10
CA VAL A 40 1.62 -9.14 10.86
C VAL A 40 2.56 -10.22 10.33
N ASN A 41 3.87 -9.95 10.31
CA ASN A 41 4.87 -10.98 10.07
C ASN A 41 4.86 -11.99 11.25
N THR A 42 4.44 -13.22 10.99
CA THR A 42 4.30 -14.28 11.99
C THR A 42 5.63 -14.71 12.60
N GLU A 43 6.74 -14.47 11.91
CA GLU A 43 8.09 -14.84 12.37
C GLU A 43 8.60 -13.94 13.52
N THR A 44 7.98 -12.78 13.70
CA THR A 44 8.36 -11.81 14.75
C THR A 44 7.80 -12.16 16.14
N GLY A 45 6.76 -13.01 16.20
CA GLY A 45 6.00 -13.27 17.43
C GLY A 45 5.16 -12.08 17.91
N GLU A 46 5.05 -11.00 17.13
CA GLU A 46 4.24 -9.83 17.47
C GLU A 46 2.74 -10.10 17.24
N THR A 47 1.89 -9.72 18.22
CA THR A 47 0.44 -9.79 18.06
C THR A 47 -0.09 -8.65 17.18
N GLN A 48 -1.26 -8.83 16.56
CA GLN A 48 -1.93 -7.77 15.79
C GLN A 48 -2.13 -6.47 16.59
N ALA A 49 -2.39 -6.55 17.90
CA ALA A 49 -2.56 -5.39 18.75
C ALA A 49 -1.24 -4.63 19.00
N GLN A 50 -0.14 -5.36 19.20
CA GLN A 50 1.19 -4.76 19.34
C GLN A 50 1.62 -4.09 18.03
N PHE A 51 1.47 -4.81 16.91
CA PHE A 51 1.77 -4.28 15.58
C PHE A 51 0.95 -3.02 15.28
N ALA A 52 -0.36 -3.05 15.54
CA ALA A 52 -1.24 -1.90 15.37
C ALA A 52 -0.80 -0.69 16.22
N LYS A 53 -0.33 -0.92 17.45
CA LYS A 53 0.16 0.14 18.34
C LYS A 53 1.48 0.72 17.83
N ARG A 54 2.44 -0.13 17.48
CA ARG A 54 3.78 0.25 17.01
C ARG A 54 3.73 1.03 15.70
N THR A 55 2.93 0.56 14.73
CA THR A 55 2.81 1.16 13.39
C THR A 55 1.86 2.35 13.32
N ARG A 56 1.15 2.69 14.41
CA ARG A 56 0.13 3.75 14.41
C ARG A 56 0.65 5.09 13.88
N TRP A 57 1.82 5.53 14.35
CA TRP A 57 2.38 6.82 13.95
C TRP A 57 2.57 6.92 12.43
N TRP A 58 2.96 5.80 11.81
CA TRP A 58 3.23 5.71 10.38
C TRP A 58 1.92 5.65 9.60
N ARG A 59 0.97 4.81 10.06
CA ARG A 59 -0.37 4.69 9.44
C ARG A 59 -1.18 5.98 9.52
N ASP A 60 -1.00 6.75 10.60
CA ASP A 60 -1.66 8.04 10.78
C ASP A 60 -0.92 9.16 10.03
N GLY A 61 0.39 8.98 9.78
CA GLY A 61 1.28 9.97 9.16
C GLY A 61 1.03 10.18 7.67
N LYS A 62 0.74 9.10 6.92
CA LYS A 62 0.36 9.05 5.49
C LYS A 62 1.31 9.62 4.44
N PHE A 63 2.09 10.66 4.78
CA PHE A 63 2.86 11.43 3.83
C PHE A 63 4.24 11.75 4.38
N GLY A 64 5.29 11.35 3.65
CA GLY A 64 6.69 11.54 4.01
C GLY A 64 7.53 12.12 2.86
N MET A 65 8.69 12.67 3.21
CA MET A 65 9.71 13.12 2.25
C MET A 65 10.74 12.02 2.06
N PHE A 66 11.00 11.62 0.81
CA PHE A 66 12.22 10.89 0.47
C PHE A 66 13.31 11.89 0.09
N VAL A 67 14.55 11.63 0.48
CA VAL A 67 15.70 12.42 0.07
C VAL A 67 16.78 11.49 -0.47
N HIS A 68 17.06 11.59 -1.77
CA HIS A 68 18.22 10.96 -2.40
C HIS A 68 19.33 11.99 -2.56
N TRP A 69 20.29 11.93 -1.65
CA TRP A 69 21.45 12.80 -1.65
C TRP A 69 22.73 12.03 -1.37
N GLY A 70 23.73 12.24 -2.23
CA GLY A 70 25.01 11.53 -2.18
C GLY A 70 26.02 12.09 -3.18
N VAL A 71 27.17 11.43 -3.28
CA VAL A 71 28.27 11.84 -4.18
C VAL A 71 27.82 11.84 -5.65
N TYR A 72 26.83 11.05 -6.02
CA TYR A 72 26.17 11.08 -7.33
C TYR A 72 25.57 12.44 -7.73
N SER A 73 25.37 13.38 -6.79
CA SER A 73 24.96 14.75 -7.10
C SER A 73 26.10 15.63 -7.68
N VAL A 74 27.35 15.16 -7.63
CA VAL A 74 28.54 15.84 -8.16
C VAL A 74 28.70 15.66 -9.67
N PRO A 75 28.69 14.43 -10.23
CA PRO A 75 28.80 14.25 -11.67
C PRO A 75 27.56 14.83 -12.37
N ASN A 76 27.74 16.01 -12.94
CA ASN A 76 26.67 16.74 -13.60
C ASN A 76 26.89 16.74 -15.11
N SER A 77 26.48 15.67 -15.77
CA SER A 77 26.63 15.54 -17.23
C SER A 77 25.44 16.14 -17.96
N ASP A 78 25.68 16.58 -19.19
CA ASP A 78 24.64 16.99 -20.13
C ASP A 78 23.61 15.86 -20.41
N LEU A 79 22.32 16.20 -20.49
CA LEU A 79 21.21 15.25 -20.77
C LEU A 79 21.23 14.69 -22.19
N SER A 80 22.15 15.14 -23.04
CA SER A 80 22.50 14.37 -24.24
C SER A 80 22.88 12.91 -23.90
N ASN A 81 23.22 12.63 -22.63
CA ASN A 81 23.21 11.30 -22.05
C ASN A 81 22.48 11.30 -20.68
N ALA A 82 21.18 10.99 -20.67
CA ALA A 82 20.38 10.89 -19.43
C ALA A 82 20.96 9.87 -18.43
N ASP A 83 21.60 8.81 -18.93
CA ASP A 83 22.26 7.78 -18.11
C ASP A 83 23.48 8.34 -17.34
N ALA A 84 23.98 9.53 -17.72
CA ALA A 84 25.10 10.21 -17.10
C ALA A 84 24.69 11.19 -15.99
N SER A 85 23.57 10.93 -15.30
CA SER A 85 23.12 11.72 -14.14
C SER A 85 22.41 10.84 -13.11
N GLY A 86 22.21 11.35 -11.89
CA GLY A 86 21.50 10.65 -10.83
C GLY A 86 22.30 9.53 -10.15
N GLU A 87 21.61 8.82 -9.26
CA GLU A 87 22.16 7.86 -8.30
C GLU A 87 22.72 6.57 -8.92
N TRP A 88 22.39 6.29 -10.18
CA TRP A 88 22.91 5.16 -10.96
C TRP A 88 24.11 5.51 -11.85
N TYR A 89 24.63 6.75 -11.77
CA TYR A 89 25.74 7.22 -12.62
C TYR A 89 26.91 6.24 -12.71
N LEU A 90 27.34 5.68 -11.56
CA LEU A 90 28.47 4.75 -11.49
C LEU A 90 28.25 3.56 -12.42
N ALA A 91 27.10 2.89 -12.29
CA ALA A 91 26.74 1.71 -13.05
C ALA A 91 26.48 2.04 -14.53
N ASN A 92 25.72 3.10 -14.78
CA ASN A 92 25.33 3.53 -16.12
C ASN A 92 26.53 3.92 -17.00
N MET A 93 27.54 4.54 -16.39
CA MET A 93 28.78 4.90 -17.08
C MET A 93 29.79 3.73 -17.16
N GLY A 94 29.47 2.58 -16.57
CA GLY A 94 30.40 1.46 -16.42
C GLY A 94 31.70 1.87 -15.71
N MET A 95 31.61 2.86 -14.82
CA MET A 95 32.75 3.47 -14.17
C MET A 95 33.28 2.52 -13.09
N GLN A 96 34.61 2.42 -12.97
CA GLN A 96 35.19 1.61 -11.91
C GLN A 96 35.08 2.35 -10.57
N PRO A 97 34.81 1.67 -9.44
CA PRO A 97 34.63 2.33 -8.14
C PRO A 97 35.75 3.30 -7.76
N ALA A 98 37.01 2.90 -7.92
CA ALA A 98 38.17 3.75 -7.65
C ALA A 98 38.24 5.04 -8.49
N GLU A 99 37.58 5.09 -9.66
CA GLU A 99 37.43 6.31 -10.45
C GLU A 99 36.29 7.18 -9.94
N TYR A 100 35.18 6.56 -9.54
CA TYR A 100 34.00 7.21 -9.00
C TYR A 100 34.27 7.85 -7.62
N GLU A 101 35.03 7.18 -6.75
CA GLU A 101 35.42 7.68 -5.42
C GLU A 101 36.07 9.08 -5.47
N LYS A 102 36.71 9.44 -6.59
CA LYS A 102 37.34 10.75 -6.81
C LYS A 102 36.32 11.90 -6.79
N PHE A 103 35.03 11.65 -6.99
CA PHE A 103 33.99 12.67 -6.87
C PHE A 103 33.80 13.13 -5.41
N ALA A 104 34.12 12.31 -4.41
CA ALA A 104 34.02 12.69 -3.00
C ALA A 104 34.89 13.94 -2.67
N ALA A 105 36.06 14.05 -3.29
CA ALA A 105 36.94 15.22 -3.13
C ALA A 105 36.34 16.53 -3.66
N LYS A 106 35.27 16.47 -4.47
CA LYS A 106 34.54 17.62 -5.01
C LYS A 106 33.21 17.86 -4.30
N PHE A 107 32.76 16.93 -3.46
CA PHE A 107 31.50 17.04 -2.75
C PHE A 107 31.67 17.95 -1.53
N ASN A 108 31.16 19.18 -1.60
CA ASN A 108 31.29 20.17 -0.52
C ASN A 108 29.98 20.94 -0.31
N PRO A 109 29.01 20.37 0.42
CA PRO A 109 27.68 20.93 0.55
C PRO A 109 27.58 22.12 1.52
N THR A 110 28.23 23.22 1.15
CA THR A 110 28.30 24.46 1.94
C THR A 110 26.96 25.18 2.12
N LYS A 111 25.92 24.80 1.36
CA LYS A 111 24.56 25.35 1.48
C LYS A 111 23.59 24.43 2.22
N PHE A 112 24.02 23.22 2.62
CA PHE A 112 23.17 22.31 3.36
C PHE A 112 22.64 22.96 4.66
N SER A 113 21.34 22.79 4.89
CA SER A 113 20.66 23.29 6.08
C SER A 113 19.59 22.29 6.51
N ALA A 114 19.87 21.52 7.57
CA ALA A 114 18.88 20.64 8.18
C ALA A 114 17.60 21.38 8.58
N ARG A 115 17.73 22.62 9.06
CA ARG A 115 16.59 23.50 9.37
C ARG A 115 15.72 23.73 8.15
N GLU A 116 16.32 24.07 7.01
CA GLU A 116 15.57 24.36 5.80
C GLU A 116 14.85 23.11 5.29
N TRP A 117 15.54 21.98 5.17
CA TRP A 117 14.97 20.74 4.68
C TRP A 117 13.80 20.25 5.54
N VAL A 118 13.97 20.25 6.86
CA VAL A 118 12.91 19.85 7.80
C VAL A 118 11.74 20.85 7.76
N SER A 119 12.02 22.15 7.56
CA SER A 119 10.96 23.16 7.41
C SER A 119 10.18 23.00 6.10
N ILE A 120 10.85 22.66 5.00
CA ILE A 120 10.22 22.35 3.71
C ILE A 120 9.27 21.15 3.87
N ALA A 121 9.75 20.04 4.43
CA ALA A 121 8.94 18.85 4.68
C ALA A 121 7.72 19.17 5.55
N LYS A 122 7.94 19.91 6.65
CA LYS A 122 6.87 20.29 7.57
C LYS A 122 5.84 21.21 6.93
N ALA A 123 6.27 22.19 6.14
CA ALA A 123 5.39 23.10 5.42
C ALA A 123 4.56 22.37 4.35
N ALA A 124 5.11 21.33 3.71
CA ALA A 124 4.38 20.46 2.80
C ALA A 124 3.36 19.55 3.50
N GLY A 125 3.38 19.49 4.84
CA GLY A 125 2.54 18.60 5.64
C GLY A 125 3.13 17.19 5.84
N MET A 126 4.36 16.93 5.43
CA MET A 126 4.98 15.61 5.66
C MET A 126 5.22 15.36 7.16
N LYS A 127 5.13 14.10 7.58
CA LYS A 127 5.29 13.69 9.00
C LYS A 127 6.60 12.98 9.29
N TYR A 128 7.30 12.56 8.25
CA TYR A 128 8.57 11.88 8.35
C TYR A 128 9.45 12.17 7.15
N ILE A 129 10.75 11.96 7.32
CA ILE A 129 11.78 12.07 6.28
C ILE A 129 12.51 10.73 6.25
N THR A 130 12.66 10.15 5.07
CA THR A 130 13.55 9.02 4.81
C THR A 130 14.69 9.53 3.94
N ILE A 131 15.93 9.43 4.42
CA ILE A 131 17.12 9.93 3.70
C ILE A 131 18.12 8.82 3.42
N THR A 132 18.74 8.84 2.25
CA THR A 132 19.86 7.95 1.88
C THR A 132 21.03 8.12 2.83
N ALA A 133 21.14 7.24 3.83
CA ALA A 133 22.34 7.14 4.66
C ALA A 133 23.50 6.52 3.86
N LYS A 134 23.17 5.57 2.97
CA LYS A 134 24.07 4.98 1.99
C LYS A 134 23.26 4.49 0.78
N HIS A 135 23.68 4.85 -0.44
CA HIS A 135 23.10 4.33 -1.68
C HIS A 135 23.95 3.18 -2.25
N HIS A 136 23.61 2.66 -3.43
CA HIS A 136 24.34 1.58 -4.09
C HIS A 136 25.82 1.92 -4.36
N ASP A 137 26.16 3.20 -4.49
CA ASP A 137 27.53 3.68 -4.69
C ASP A 137 28.45 3.47 -3.47
N GLY A 138 27.90 3.00 -2.35
CA GLY A 138 28.63 2.66 -1.13
C GLY A 138 29.09 3.86 -0.30
N PHE A 139 28.77 5.09 -0.72
CA PHE A 139 29.21 6.29 -0.01
C PHE A 139 28.35 6.55 1.23
N ASP A 140 28.98 6.58 2.40
CA ASP A 140 28.28 6.87 3.65
C ASP A 140 28.05 8.38 3.83
N MET A 141 26.79 8.77 3.90
CA MET A 141 26.38 10.15 4.20
C MET A 141 26.48 10.51 5.68
N PHE A 142 27.20 9.69 6.46
CA PHE A 142 27.35 9.79 7.91
C PHE A 142 28.77 9.38 8.34
N ASP A 143 29.18 9.72 9.57
CA ASP A 143 30.54 9.44 10.08
C ASP A 143 30.72 7.96 10.51
N SER A 144 30.65 7.03 9.54
CA SER A 144 30.88 5.60 9.81
C SER A 144 32.33 5.35 10.26
N LYS A 145 32.50 4.50 11.27
CA LYS A 145 33.83 4.03 11.72
C LYS A 145 34.31 2.77 10.99
N LEU A 146 33.50 2.26 10.08
CA LEU A 146 33.78 1.00 9.35
C LEU A 146 34.31 1.24 7.94
N SER A 147 34.18 2.45 7.41
CA SER A 147 34.69 2.86 6.10
C SER A 147 35.25 4.27 6.14
N ASN A 148 36.33 4.52 5.39
CA ASN A 148 36.85 5.87 5.16
C ASN A 148 36.14 6.57 3.99
N TYR A 149 35.36 5.84 3.19
CA TYR A 149 34.58 6.39 2.08
C TYR A 149 33.25 6.96 2.59
N ASN A 150 33.37 8.01 3.40
CA ASN A 150 32.26 8.67 4.05
C ASN A 150 32.37 10.19 3.98
N ILE A 151 31.26 10.89 4.20
CA ILE A 151 31.18 12.34 4.07
C ILE A 151 32.14 13.12 4.97
N VAL A 152 32.49 12.58 6.14
CA VAL A 152 33.42 13.25 7.07
C VAL A 152 34.88 13.04 6.68
N GLN A 153 35.25 11.85 6.22
CA GLN A 153 36.64 11.50 5.96
C GLN A 153 37.07 11.76 4.50
N ALA A 154 36.20 11.51 3.54
CA ALA A 154 36.54 11.51 2.11
C ALA A 154 36.23 12.84 1.39
N THR A 155 35.67 13.83 2.08
CA THR A 155 35.21 15.09 1.47
C THR A 155 35.76 16.31 2.19
N PRO A 156 35.88 17.47 1.51
CA PRO A 156 36.22 18.74 2.16
C PRO A 156 35.16 19.26 3.16
N TYR A 157 34.00 18.62 3.26
CA TYR A 157 32.93 19.05 4.17
C TYR A 157 33.23 18.74 5.63
N HIS A 158 33.86 17.59 5.90
CA HIS A 158 34.28 17.13 7.23
C HIS A 158 33.21 17.21 8.34
N HIS A 159 31.93 17.11 7.96
CA HIS A 159 30.79 17.26 8.87
C HIS A 159 29.71 16.22 8.60
N ASP A 160 28.99 15.82 9.65
CA ASP A 160 27.98 14.75 9.62
C ASP A 160 26.56 15.34 9.52
N PRO A 161 25.98 15.42 8.31
CA PRO A 161 24.66 16.03 8.10
C PRO A 161 23.52 15.18 8.68
N MET A 162 23.72 13.87 8.90
CA MET A 162 22.70 13.01 9.51
C MET A 162 22.47 13.36 10.98
N LYS A 163 23.52 13.78 11.71
CA LYS A 163 23.37 14.31 13.08
C LYS A 163 22.55 15.58 13.13
N ASP A 164 22.80 16.50 12.20
CA ASP A 164 22.04 17.75 12.10
C ASP A 164 20.57 17.49 11.77
N LEU A 165 20.29 16.61 10.79
CA LEU A 165 18.93 16.21 10.44
C LEU A 165 18.22 15.53 11.61
N ALA A 166 18.88 14.62 12.33
CA ALA A 166 18.29 13.96 13.49
C ALA A 166 17.90 14.96 14.59
N ALA A 167 18.80 15.89 14.90
CA ALA A 167 18.55 16.94 15.88
C ALA A 167 17.39 17.85 15.46
N GLU A 168 17.34 18.28 14.20
CA GLU A 168 16.32 19.19 13.72
C GLU A 168 14.96 18.51 13.52
N CYS A 169 14.93 17.27 13.03
CA CYS A 169 13.72 16.44 12.98
C CYS A 169 13.08 16.32 14.36
N LYS A 170 13.87 15.97 15.39
CA LYS A 170 13.41 15.91 16.78
C LYS A 170 12.84 17.26 17.24
N LYS A 171 13.52 18.36 16.93
CA LYS A 171 13.11 19.72 17.32
C LYS A 171 11.81 20.15 16.65
N GLN A 172 11.58 19.79 15.39
CA GLN A 172 10.40 20.22 14.64
C GLN A 172 9.23 19.25 14.68
N GLY A 173 9.42 18.06 15.28
CA GLY A 173 8.39 17.02 15.40
C GLY A 173 8.21 16.19 14.12
N ILE A 174 9.27 16.06 13.33
CA ILE A 174 9.32 15.21 12.14
C ILE A 174 10.09 13.95 12.49
N ARG A 175 9.59 12.78 12.06
CA ARG A 175 10.27 11.52 12.33
C ARG A 175 11.34 11.24 11.28
N LEU A 176 12.57 10.94 11.70
CA LEU A 176 13.67 10.62 10.78
C LEU A 176 13.77 9.11 10.58
N CYS A 177 13.77 8.65 9.34
CA CYS A 177 14.07 7.30 8.90
C CYS A 177 15.34 7.34 8.04
N PHE A 178 16.06 6.23 7.98
CA PHE A 178 17.22 6.09 7.09
C PHE A 178 16.92 5.08 5.98
N TYR A 179 17.19 5.48 4.75
CA TYR A 179 17.38 4.55 3.65
C TYR A 179 18.78 3.95 3.73
N TYR A 180 18.88 2.65 3.50
CA TYR A 180 20.15 1.94 3.48
C TYR A 180 20.15 0.91 2.35
N SER A 181 21.07 1.06 1.40
CA SER A 181 21.29 0.07 0.36
C SER A 181 22.02 -1.17 0.89
N VAL A 182 21.41 -2.34 0.74
CA VAL A 182 22.05 -3.65 0.95
C VAL A 182 23.05 -3.92 -0.17
N LYS A 183 22.75 -3.48 -1.40
CA LYS A 183 23.69 -3.49 -2.52
C LYS A 183 24.83 -2.49 -2.28
N ASP A 184 26.06 -2.88 -2.56
CA ASP A 184 27.22 -2.01 -2.35
C ASP A 184 28.27 -2.21 -3.45
N TRP A 185 28.35 -1.25 -4.36
CA TRP A 185 29.29 -1.27 -5.49
C TRP A 185 30.70 -0.86 -5.08
N ASP A 186 30.90 -0.21 -3.94
CA ASP A 186 32.23 0.14 -3.44
C ASP A 186 32.92 -1.07 -2.82
N ARG A 187 32.17 -1.90 -2.09
CA ARG A 187 32.74 -2.96 -1.25
C ARG A 187 33.36 -4.12 -2.04
N TYR A 188 34.64 -4.38 -1.75
CA TYR A 188 35.41 -5.50 -2.33
C TYR A 188 34.94 -6.90 -1.87
N ASP A 189 34.07 -6.98 -0.87
CA ASP A 189 33.54 -8.24 -0.34
C ASP A 189 32.05 -8.46 -0.63
N TYR A 190 31.36 -7.45 -1.19
CA TYR A 190 30.03 -7.63 -1.77
C TYR A 190 30.10 -8.45 -3.06
N LEU A 191 29.18 -9.38 -3.26
CA LEU A 191 29.04 -10.20 -4.46
C LEU A 191 27.56 -10.23 -4.85
N PRO A 192 27.17 -10.69 -6.05
CA PRO A 192 28.00 -10.81 -7.23
C PRO A 192 28.51 -9.45 -7.71
N ARG A 193 29.58 -9.44 -8.52
CA ARG A 193 30.02 -8.25 -9.23
C ARG A 193 29.05 -7.94 -10.37
N ALA A 194 28.71 -6.66 -10.54
CA ALA A 194 28.03 -6.22 -11.74
C ALA A 194 28.93 -6.43 -12.97
N ALA A 195 28.33 -6.64 -14.15
CA ALA A 195 29.10 -6.94 -15.37
C ALA A 195 30.10 -5.85 -15.79
N TRP A 196 29.87 -4.61 -15.37
CA TRP A 196 30.77 -3.48 -15.62
C TRP A 196 31.89 -3.37 -14.58
N ASP A 197 31.80 -4.04 -13.42
CA ASP A 197 32.84 -4.03 -12.39
C ASP A 197 33.92 -5.06 -12.74
N LYS A 198 35.13 -4.56 -13.03
CA LYS A 198 36.26 -5.37 -13.52
C LYS A 198 37.17 -5.86 -12.41
N ARG A 199 36.83 -5.59 -11.14
CA ARG A 199 37.64 -6.03 -10.00
C ARG A 199 37.57 -7.56 -9.87
N PRO A 200 38.67 -8.22 -9.46
CA PRO A 200 38.65 -9.64 -9.19
C PRO A 200 37.71 -9.96 -8.01
N THR A 201 37.18 -11.18 -7.99
CA THR A 201 36.40 -11.70 -6.85
C THR A 201 37.26 -12.45 -5.83
N ASP A 202 38.56 -12.59 -6.07
CA ASP A 202 39.49 -13.26 -5.18
C ASP A 202 39.48 -12.63 -3.78
N GLY A 203 39.15 -13.43 -2.77
CA GLY A 203 39.10 -13.00 -1.36
C GLY A 203 37.84 -12.21 -0.96
N ALA A 204 36.89 -12.01 -1.88
CA ALA A 204 35.55 -11.51 -1.56
C ALA A 204 34.77 -12.55 -0.75
N ASP A 205 33.96 -12.07 0.18
CA ASP A 205 33.31 -12.89 1.21
C ASP A 205 32.05 -12.18 1.69
N LEU A 206 30.90 -12.69 1.26
CA LEU A 206 29.62 -12.05 1.52
C LEU A 206 29.32 -11.93 3.02
N ASP A 207 29.69 -12.92 3.83
CA ASP A 207 29.47 -12.89 5.29
C ASP A 207 30.23 -11.72 5.93
N ARG A 208 31.43 -11.42 5.41
CA ARG A 208 32.21 -10.26 5.85
C ARG A 208 31.51 -8.95 5.51
N TYR A 209 30.91 -8.86 4.33
CA TYR A 209 30.10 -7.70 3.95
C TYR A 209 28.83 -7.59 4.83
N ILE A 210 28.19 -8.69 5.16
CA ILE A 210 26.99 -8.70 6.02
C ILE A 210 27.32 -8.22 7.43
N GLU A 211 28.47 -8.60 8.00
CA GLU A 211 28.91 -8.06 9.29
C GLU A 211 29.22 -6.56 9.22
N TYR A 212 29.80 -6.10 8.10
CA TYR A 212 29.95 -4.67 7.82
C TYR A 212 28.59 -3.95 7.77
N LEU A 213 27.62 -4.49 7.04
CA LEU A 213 26.25 -3.97 6.96
C LEU A 213 25.58 -3.89 8.34
N LYS A 214 25.64 -4.98 9.12
CA LYS A 214 25.11 -5.00 10.49
C LYS A 214 25.79 -3.94 11.36
N GLY A 215 27.09 -3.75 11.18
CA GLY A 215 27.87 -2.70 11.82
C GLY A 215 27.34 -1.30 11.52
N GLN A 216 27.18 -0.96 10.23
CA GLN A 216 26.69 0.35 9.80
C GLN A 216 25.25 0.62 10.24
N VAL A 217 24.36 -0.37 10.07
CA VAL A 217 22.98 -0.26 10.55
C VAL A 217 22.96 -0.05 12.08
N ARG A 218 23.84 -0.70 12.84
CA ARG A 218 23.98 -0.45 14.29
C ARG A 218 24.43 0.98 14.58
N GLU A 219 25.36 1.56 13.82
CA GLU A 219 25.75 2.97 13.95
C GLU A 219 24.55 3.90 13.73
N LEU A 220 23.75 3.65 12.68
CA LEU A 220 22.53 4.42 12.37
C LEU A 220 21.46 4.31 13.48
N LEU A 221 21.34 3.15 14.13
CA LEU A 221 20.38 2.93 15.21
C LEU A 221 20.80 3.55 16.55
N THR A 222 22.10 3.83 16.75
CA THR A 222 22.65 4.22 18.05
C THR A 222 23.17 5.66 18.12
N ASN A 223 23.64 6.23 17.01
CA ASN A 223 24.29 7.54 17.00
C ASN A 223 23.35 8.73 16.74
N TYR A 224 22.11 8.49 16.29
CA TYR A 224 21.18 9.54 15.82
C TYR A 224 19.92 9.66 16.67
N GLY A 225 19.89 9.02 17.84
CA GLY A 225 18.72 9.00 18.73
C GLY A 225 17.58 8.12 18.19
N PRO A 226 16.32 8.33 18.65
CA PRO A 226 15.19 7.54 18.19
C PRO A 226 14.86 7.81 16.72
N ILE A 227 14.95 6.77 15.89
CA ILE A 227 14.56 6.83 14.48
C ILE A 227 13.15 6.26 14.26
N GLY A 228 12.58 6.55 13.09
CA GLY A 228 11.31 6.03 12.59
C GLY A 228 11.45 4.66 11.96
N GLY A 229 12.55 4.37 11.29
CA GLY A 229 12.76 3.10 10.60
C GLY A 229 14.04 3.04 9.78
N ILE A 230 14.32 1.84 9.28
CA ILE A 230 15.30 1.57 8.24
C ILE A 230 14.54 1.11 6.99
N TRP A 231 14.72 1.83 5.90
CA TRP A 231 14.17 1.53 4.58
C TRP A 231 15.28 0.89 3.75
N PHE A 232 15.23 -0.43 3.57
CA PHE A 232 16.25 -1.17 2.83
C PHE A 232 16.02 -1.13 1.33
N ASP A 233 17.10 -1.31 0.55
CA ASP A 233 17.02 -1.44 -0.90
C ASP A 233 18.15 -2.30 -1.47
N GLY A 234 18.08 -2.62 -2.76
CA GLY A 234 19.14 -3.37 -3.46
C GLY A 234 19.13 -4.88 -3.22
N HIS A 235 18.07 -5.39 -2.59
CA HIS A 235 17.86 -6.78 -2.16
C HIS A 235 17.83 -7.85 -3.26
N LEU A 236 17.84 -7.46 -4.54
CA LEU A 236 17.60 -8.38 -5.66
C LEU A 236 18.75 -9.36 -5.94
N ASP A 237 19.94 -9.11 -5.38
CA ASP A 237 21.13 -9.93 -5.66
C ASP A 237 21.19 -11.22 -4.82
N HIS A 238 20.48 -11.26 -3.68
CA HIS A 238 20.61 -12.31 -2.68
C HIS A 238 19.27 -12.75 -2.10
N SER A 239 19.24 -13.93 -1.49
CA SER A 239 18.12 -14.36 -0.65
C SER A 239 18.20 -13.79 0.78
N ALA A 240 17.09 -13.86 1.52
CA ALA A 240 17.05 -13.47 2.93
C ALA A 240 18.02 -14.28 3.81
N GLU A 241 18.21 -15.55 3.46
CA GLU A 241 19.15 -16.44 4.14
C GLU A 241 20.59 -16.03 3.88
N GLU A 242 20.94 -15.76 2.62
CA GLU A 242 22.27 -15.29 2.24
C GLU A 242 22.62 -13.98 2.94
N GLU A 243 21.68 -13.02 3.06
CA GLU A 243 21.90 -11.72 3.73
C GLU A 243 21.84 -11.76 5.26
N HIS A 244 21.55 -12.93 5.85
CA HIS A 244 21.24 -13.07 7.28
C HIS A 244 20.14 -12.09 7.73
N ALA A 245 19.14 -11.85 6.88
CA ALA A 245 18.14 -10.79 7.05
C ALA A 245 17.42 -10.87 8.40
N LEU A 246 17.10 -12.08 8.88
CA LEU A 246 16.44 -12.28 10.17
C LEU A 246 17.31 -11.80 11.34
N GLU A 247 18.63 -11.95 11.26
CA GLU A 247 19.55 -11.45 12.29
C GLU A 247 19.62 -9.93 12.28
N VAL A 248 19.65 -9.32 11.07
CA VAL A 248 19.63 -7.86 10.88
C VAL A 248 18.35 -7.27 11.50
N VAL A 249 17.18 -7.85 11.19
CA VAL A 249 15.90 -7.43 11.75
C VAL A 249 15.89 -7.59 13.27
N LYS A 250 16.29 -8.75 13.82
CA LYS A 250 16.35 -8.96 15.27
C LYS A 250 17.24 -7.92 15.97
N MET A 251 18.38 -7.59 15.36
CA MET A 251 19.25 -6.54 15.86
C MET A 251 18.54 -5.18 15.86
N ILE A 252 17.91 -4.77 14.75
CA ILE A 252 17.14 -3.52 14.67
C ILE A 252 16.10 -3.45 15.79
N ARG A 253 15.29 -4.51 15.96
CA ARG A 253 14.23 -4.57 16.98
C ARG A 253 14.77 -4.54 18.41
N SER A 254 15.95 -5.12 18.64
CA SER A 254 16.59 -5.11 19.96
C SER A 254 17.09 -3.72 20.38
N ILE A 255 17.50 -2.90 19.42
CA ILE A 255 18.06 -1.55 19.67
C ILE A 255 16.94 -0.49 19.62
N GLN A 256 16.10 -0.54 18.58
CA GLN A 256 15.01 0.39 18.32
C GLN A 256 13.70 -0.40 18.08
N PRO A 257 13.00 -0.86 19.14
CA PRO A 257 11.84 -1.75 19.01
C PRO A 257 10.65 -1.14 18.24
N ASN A 258 10.63 0.18 18.06
CA ASN A 258 9.58 0.89 17.33
C ASN A 258 9.96 1.30 15.90
N ALA A 259 11.18 0.99 15.44
CA ALA A 259 11.61 1.24 14.07
C ALA A 259 10.66 0.53 13.08
N MET A 260 10.42 1.10 11.91
CA MET A 260 9.75 0.43 10.80
C MET A 260 10.80 -0.23 9.90
N VAL A 261 10.48 -1.38 9.31
CA VAL A 261 11.33 -2.09 8.33
C VAL A 261 10.47 -2.52 7.15
N ASN A 262 10.90 -2.23 5.92
CA ASN A 262 10.20 -2.62 4.69
C ASN A 262 10.53 -4.05 4.26
N ASP A 263 9.84 -4.50 3.22
CA ASP A 263 9.97 -5.81 2.58
C ASP A 263 11.28 -6.05 1.81
N ARG A 264 12.06 -4.99 1.58
CA ARG A 264 13.31 -5.03 0.79
C ARG A 264 14.55 -5.42 1.59
N ILE A 265 14.38 -6.23 2.63
CA ILE A 265 15.45 -7.04 3.23
C ILE A 265 15.18 -8.52 2.97
N ASN A 266 14.42 -8.81 1.90
CA ASN A 266 13.94 -10.14 1.51
C ASN A 266 13.04 -10.85 2.54
N LEU A 267 12.56 -10.12 3.55
CA LEU A 267 11.58 -10.59 4.53
C LEU A 267 10.34 -9.70 4.45
N PRO A 268 9.11 -10.23 4.68
CA PRO A 268 7.92 -9.40 4.61
C PRO A 268 7.97 -8.18 5.54
N GLU A 269 8.40 -8.33 6.80
CA GLU A 269 8.48 -7.24 7.78
C GLU A 269 7.21 -6.36 7.90
N ASP A 270 7.32 -5.03 7.98
CA ASP A 270 6.23 -4.17 8.43
C ASP A 270 5.31 -3.67 7.31
N TYR A 271 5.84 -3.41 6.13
CA TYR A 271 5.08 -2.91 4.99
C TYR A 271 5.75 -3.24 3.66
N ASP A 272 4.95 -3.28 2.60
CA ASP A 272 5.42 -3.53 1.24
C ASP A 272 5.70 -2.21 0.49
N THR A 273 6.57 -2.27 -0.51
CA THR A 273 7.08 -1.07 -1.21
C THR A 273 6.85 -1.09 -2.73
N PRO A 274 5.60 -0.96 -3.21
CA PRO A 274 5.31 -0.80 -4.63
C PRO A 274 5.91 0.52 -5.14
N GLU A 275 7.08 0.43 -5.75
CA GLU A 275 7.86 1.58 -6.21
C GLU A 275 7.39 2.05 -7.58
N ASN A 276 7.21 3.36 -7.75
CA ASN A 276 6.70 3.96 -8.99
C ASN A 276 5.34 3.44 -9.47
N VAL A 277 4.62 2.70 -8.62
CA VAL A 277 3.32 2.08 -8.93
C VAL A 277 2.38 2.26 -7.75
N ILE A 278 1.13 2.62 -8.04
CA ILE A 278 0.06 2.68 -7.05
C ILE A 278 -0.88 1.50 -7.30
N PRO A 279 -0.96 0.49 -6.42
CA PRO A 279 -1.86 -0.65 -6.61
C PRO A 279 -3.31 -0.20 -6.81
N ASP A 280 -4.01 -0.72 -7.82
CA ASP A 280 -5.33 -0.23 -8.23
C ASP A 280 -6.41 -0.29 -7.14
N LYS A 281 -6.34 -1.29 -6.26
CA LYS A 281 -7.29 -1.45 -5.13
C LYS A 281 -6.59 -1.35 -3.76
N GLY A 282 -5.32 -0.90 -3.73
CA GLY A 282 -4.42 -1.08 -2.59
C GLY A 282 -3.97 -2.53 -2.44
N LEU A 283 -3.12 -2.83 -1.45
CA LEU A 283 -2.67 -4.21 -1.23
C LEU A 283 -3.72 -5.06 -0.50
N PRO A 284 -3.85 -6.34 -0.88
CA PRO A 284 -4.82 -7.26 -0.28
C PRO A 284 -4.45 -7.64 1.16
N GLY A 285 -5.39 -8.28 1.86
CA GLY A 285 -5.12 -8.95 3.14
C GLY A 285 -4.74 -8.04 4.31
N GLY A 286 -4.95 -6.72 4.21
CA GLY A 286 -4.65 -5.77 5.30
C GLY A 286 -3.16 -5.52 5.50
N ARG A 287 -2.35 -5.77 4.46
CA ARG A 287 -0.93 -5.45 4.43
C ARG A 287 -0.71 -3.93 4.36
N LEU A 288 0.21 -3.43 5.18
CA LEU A 288 0.63 -2.03 5.08
C LEU A 288 1.51 -1.84 3.86
N TRP A 289 1.42 -0.68 3.22
CA TRP A 289 2.22 -0.39 2.04
C TRP A 289 2.52 1.10 1.89
N GLU A 290 3.68 1.38 1.34
CA GLU A 290 4.13 2.73 1.00
C GLU A 290 4.69 2.73 -0.41
N THR A 291 4.12 3.59 -1.25
CA THR A 291 4.71 3.84 -2.55
C THR A 291 5.64 5.04 -2.44
N CYS A 292 6.84 4.89 -2.98
CA CYS A 292 7.77 5.97 -3.20
C CYS A 292 7.64 6.48 -4.64
N LEU A 293 7.63 7.80 -4.80
CA LEU A 293 7.48 8.47 -6.11
C LEU A 293 8.41 9.67 -6.23
N THR A 294 8.88 9.93 -7.44
CA THR A 294 9.68 11.11 -7.80
C THR A 294 8.81 12.32 -8.13
N ILE A 295 9.28 13.53 -7.85
CA ILE A 295 8.62 14.76 -8.35
C ILE A 295 8.90 14.94 -9.85
N ASN A 296 10.13 14.71 -10.28
CA ASN A 296 10.56 14.72 -11.69
C ASN A 296 10.78 13.28 -12.19
N GLY A 297 11.72 13.05 -13.12
CA GLY A 297 12.05 11.73 -13.64
C GLY A 297 13.09 10.94 -12.84
N HIS A 298 13.68 11.52 -11.78
CA HIS A 298 14.89 10.99 -11.14
C HIS A 298 14.78 10.99 -9.61
N TRP A 299 15.51 10.08 -8.94
CA TRP A 299 15.63 10.09 -7.48
C TRP A 299 16.72 11.07 -7.05
N GLY A 300 17.95 10.85 -7.50
CA GLY A 300 19.06 11.77 -7.30
C GLY A 300 18.96 13.04 -8.17
N TYR A 301 19.77 14.04 -7.82
CA TYR A 301 19.81 15.31 -8.55
C TYR A 301 20.25 15.15 -10.01
N THR A 302 19.49 15.78 -10.91
CA THR A 302 19.78 15.93 -12.34
C THR A 302 19.53 17.38 -12.76
N TRP A 303 20.57 18.11 -13.19
CA TRP A 303 20.54 19.59 -13.28
C TRP A 303 19.58 20.24 -14.27
N ASN A 304 19.04 19.48 -15.21
CA ASN A 304 18.28 19.98 -16.35
C ASN A 304 17.10 19.08 -16.71
N ASP A 305 16.64 18.20 -15.81
CA ASP A 305 15.41 17.44 -16.01
C ASP A 305 14.20 18.40 -15.98
N PRO A 306 13.49 18.64 -17.10
CA PRO A 306 12.36 19.55 -17.12
C PRO A 306 11.04 18.89 -16.68
N HIS A 307 11.01 17.57 -16.45
CA HIS A 307 9.77 16.78 -16.35
C HIS A 307 9.19 16.76 -14.94
N PHE A 308 9.02 17.92 -14.32
CA PHE A 308 8.37 18.04 -13.02
C PHE A 308 6.87 17.77 -13.14
N LYS A 309 6.37 16.82 -12.34
CA LYS A 309 4.93 16.60 -12.16
C LYS A 309 4.29 17.87 -11.58
N SER A 310 3.08 18.19 -12.03
CA SER A 310 2.35 19.35 -11.52
C SER A 310 1.90 19.13 -10.07
N SER A 311 1.71 20.19 -9.30
CA SER A 311 1.17 20.09 -7.92
C SER A 311 -0.22 19.46 -7.90
N GLN A 312 -1.06 19.72 -8.92
CA GLN A 312 -2.34 19.04 -9.07
C GLN A 312 -2.18 17.53 -9.19
N THR A 313 -1.24 17.07 -10.02
CA THR A 313 -0.91 15.65 -10.15
C THR A 313 -0.48 15.08 -8.79
N LEU A 314 0.45 15.74 -8.10
CA LEU A 314 1.00 15.27 -6.83
C LEU A 314 -0.05 15.24 -5.69
N ILE A 315 -0.94 16.23 -5.62
CA ILE A 315 -2.06 16.25 -4.66
C ILE A 315 -3.02 15.09 -4.94
N ARG A 316 -3.36 14.85 -6.22
CA ARG A 316 -4.23 13.74 -6.62
C ARG A 316 -3.58 12.38 -6.37
N THR A 317 -2.27 12.27 -6.56
CA THR A 317 -1.47 11.10 -6.19
C THR A 317 -1.55 10.82 -4.69
N LEU A 318 -1.39 11.84 -3.83
CA LEU A 318 -1.55 11.69 -2.38
C LEU A 318 -2.97 11.21 -2.01
N CYS A 319 -4.00 11.80 -2.62
CA CYS A 319 -5.39 11.38 -2.42
C CYS A 319 -5.62 9.92 -2.89
N ASP A 320 -5.03 9.53 -4.03
CA ASP A 320 -5.12 8.16 -4.57
C ASP A 320 -4.54 7.14 -3.61
N VAL A 321 -3.28 7.36 -3.20
CA VAL A 321 -2.56 6.46 -2.29
C VAL A 321 -3.29 6.31 -0.96
N VAL A 322 -3.71 7.42 -0.35
CA VAL A 322 -4.38 7.40 0.96
C VAL A 322 -5.80 6.82 0.86
N GLY A 323 -6.52 7.13 -0.22
CA GLY A 323 -7.82 6.54 -0.54
C GLY A 323 -7.77 5.01 -0.72
N LYS A 324 -6.62 4.48 -1.17
CA LYS A 324 -6.32 3.05 -1.28
C LYS A 324 -5.66 2.46 -0.02
N GLY A 325 -5.45 3.27 1.01
CA GLY A 325 -4.97 2.85 2.34
C GLY A 325 -3.46 2.84 2.53
N GLY A 326 -2.67 3.32 1.56
CA GLY A 326 -1.22 3.38 1.64
C GLY A 326 -0.68 4.67 2.24
N ASN A 327 0.65 4.75 2.28
CA ASN A 327 1.42 5.95 2.52
C ASN A 327 2.15 6.39 1.24
N LEU A 328 2.32 7.70 1.06
CA LEU A 328 3.11 8.28 -0.02
C LEU A 328 4.44 8.80 0.53
N LEU A 329 5.54 8.33 -0.05
CA LEU A 329 6.89 8.83 0.22
C LEU A 329 7.38 9.59 -1.03
N LEU A 330 7.30 10.92 -1.01
CA LEU A 330 7.56 11.77 -2.17
C LEU A 330 9.00 12.30 -2.15
N ASN A 331 9.75 12.08 -3.22
CA ASN A 331 11.18 12.33 -3.30
C ASN A 331 11.55 13.77 -3.67
N VAL A 332 12.66 14.23 -3.09
CA VAL A 332 13.47 15.37 -3.54
C VAL A 332 14.92 14.92 -3.80
N GLY A 333 15.58 15.55 -4.77
CA GLY A 333 16.97 15.29 -5.13
C GLY A 333 17.84 16.52 -4.93
N PRO A 334 18.41 16.75 -3.73
CA PRO A 334 19.27 17.90 -3.48
C PRO A 334 20.56 17.88 -4.32
N ASP A 335 21.02 19.06 -4.73
CA ASP A 335 22.26 19.22 -5.48
C ASP A 335 23.52 18.97 -4.62
N SER A 336 24.69 18.95 -5.25
CA SER A 336 25.98 18.74 -4.55
C SER A 336 26.36 19.86 -3.58
N SER A 337 25.67 21.00 -3.60
CA SER A 337 25.83 22.08 -2.63
C SER A 337 24.95 21.90 -1.38
N GLY A 338 23.99 20.96 -1.41
CA GLY A 338 23.02 20.72 -0.34
C GLY A 338 21.71 21.52 -0.50
N THR A 339 21.43 22.05 -1.69
CA THR A 339 20.22 22.82 -1.98
C THR A 339 19.16 21.91 -2.62
N ILE A 340 17.93 21.93 -2.11
CA ILE A 340 16.79 21.29 -2.78
C ILE A 340 16.40 22.18 -3.99
N PRO A 341 16.25 21.62 -5.21
CA PRO A 341 15.81 22.37 -6.38
C PRO A 341 14.55 23.22 -6.13
N ALA A 342 14.55 24.46 -6.63
CA ALA A 342 13.50 25.43 -6.36
C ALA A 342 12.12 24.95 -6.88
N GLU A 343 12.10 24.25 -8.00
CA GLU A 343 10.90 23.64 -8.57
C GLU A 343 10.30 22.60 -7.62
N GLU A 344 11.12 21.73 -7.02
CA GLU A 344 10.66 20.76 -6.02
C GLU A 344 10.10 21.46 -4.78
N VAL A 345 10.79 22.50 -4.29
CA VAL A 345 10.31 23.33 -3.17
C VAL A 345 8.97 23.99 -3.50
N SER A 346 8.79 24.53 -4.71
CA SER A 346 7.52 25.13 -5.16
C SER A 346 6.38 24.11 -5.15
N ARG A 347 6.60 22.88 -5.68
CA ARG A 347 5.59 21.82 -5.65
C ARG A 347 5.21 21.44 -4.22
N LEU A 348 6.20 21.30 -3.34
CA LEU A 348 5.96 20.97 -1.93
C LEU A 348 5.22 22.08 -1.18
N GLN A 349 5.50 23.36 -1.47
CA GLN A 349 4.77 24.50 -0.91
C GLN A 349 3.31 24.54 -1.38
N GLU A 350 3.06 24.28 -2.66
CA GLU A 350 1.70 24.23 -3.22
C GLU A 350 0.89 23.06 -2.65
N ILE A 351 1.52 21.89 -2.46
CA ILE A 351 0.92 20.76 -1.72
C ILE A 351 0.62 21.18 -0.27
N GLY A 352 1.57 21.86 0.40
CA GLY A 352 1.40 22.37 1.75
C GLY A 352 0.18 23.28 1.91
N ALA A 353 -0.01 24.22 0.99
CA ALA A 353 -1.17 25.10 0.99
C ALA A 353 -2.50 24.34 0.86
N TRP A 354 -2.53 23.25 0.06
CA TRP A 354 -3.70 22.38 0.00
C TRP A 354 -3.89 21.57 1.30
N MET A 355 -2.81 21.07 1.89
CA MET A 355 -2.81 20.29 3.13
C MET A 355 -3.26 21.11 4.34
N ASP A 356 -2.95 22.41 4.41
CA ASP A 356 -3.40 23.30 5.47
C ASP A 356 -4.93 23.39 5.57
N VAL A 357 -5.62 23.25 4.45
CA VAL A 357 -7.09 23.26 4.38
C VAL A 357 -7.67 21.85 4.50
N ASN A 358 -7.02 20.87 3.86
CA ASN A 358 -7.62 19.56 3.58
C ASN A 358 -6.98 18.38 4.32
N GLY A 359 -5.96 18.63 5.17
CA GLY A 359 -5.16 17.59 5.82
C GLY A 359 -5.93 16.62 6.70
N ASP A 360 -7.10 17.02 7.21
CA ASP A 360 -8.01 16.13 7.94
C ASP A 360 -8.52 14.95 7.09
N SER A 361 -8.58 15.12 5.77
CA SER A 361 -8.91 14.04 4.82
C SER A 361 -7.76 13.10 4.50
N ILE A 362 -6.57 13.38 5.04
CA ILE A 362 -5.36 12.58 4.84
C ILE A 362 -4.97 11.92 6.16
N TYR A 363 -4.64 12.69 7.20
CA TYR A 363 -4.03 12.15 8.41
C TYR A 363 -4.99 11.35 9.29
N GLY A 364 -4.51 10.19 9.74
CA GLY A 364 -5.28 9.28 10.60
C GLY A 364 -6.51 8.69 9.90
N THR A 365 -6.55 8.73 8.57
CA THR A 365 -7.65 8.16 7.79
C THR A 365 -7.40 6.71 7.40
N THR A 366 -8.48 5.99 7.12
CA THR A 366 -8.47 4.67 6.50
C THR A 366 -8.98 4.74 5.06
N LYS A 367 -8.71 3.67 4.29
CA LYS A 367 -9.10 3.56 2.89
C LYS A 367 -10.60 3.77 2.64
N ASN A 368 -10.92 4.10 1.40
CA ASN A 368 -12.27 4.17 0.85
C ASN A 368 -13.11 2.94 1.25
N PRO A 369 -14.30 3.13 1.87
CA PRO A 369 -15.17 2.01 2.23
C PRO A 369 -16.06 1.53 1.08
N PHE A 370 -16.21 2.32 0.01
CA PHE A 370 -17.03 2.01 -1.16
C PHE A 370 -16.32 1.06 -2.13
N ALA A 371 -17.08 0.25 -2.86
CA ALA A 371 -16.54 -0.60 -3.93
C ALA A 371 -16.01 0.24 -5.10
N SER A 372 -16.79 1.24 -5.48
CA SER A 372 -16.52 2.22 -6.53
C SER A 372 -17.08 3.58 -6.13
N LEU A 373 -16.56 4.64 -6.74
CA LEU A 373 -17.06 6.00 -6.53
C LEU A 373 -17.77 6.45 -7.82
N PRO A 374 -18.94 7.10 -7.72
CA PRO A 374 -19.68 7.58 -8.89
C PRO A 374 -19.13 8.90 -9.47
N TYR A 375 -17.93 9.29 -9.06
CA TYR A 375 -17.29 10.55 -9.42
C TYR A 375 -15.77 10.38 -9.56
N GLU A 376 -15.14 11.27 -10.32
CA GLU A 376 -13.69 11.33 -10.41
C GLU A 376 -13.10 11.88 -9.10
N GLY A 377 -12.52 10.99 -8.31
CA GLY A 377 -11.99 11.35 -7.02
C GLY A 377 -11.66 10.16 -6.14
N ARG A 378 -11.48 10.45 -4.85
CA ARG A 378 -11.19 9.48 -3.81
C ARG A 378 -12.03 9.74 -2.57
N CYS A 379 -12.07 8.74 -1.70
CA CYS A 379 -12.75 8.83 -0.42
C CYS A 379 -11.85 8.25 0.66
N THR A 380 -11.79 8.92 1.80
CA THR A 380 -11.11 8.43 3.00
C THR A 380 -12.07 8.48 4.18
N GLN A 381 -11.80 7.69 5.21
CA GLN A 381 -12.64 7.62 6.40
C GLN A 381 -11.84 7.96 7.66
N LYS A 382 -12.44 8.74 8.56
CA LYS A 382 -11.95 8.97 9.93
C LYS A 382 -13.11 8.91 10.91
N GLY A 383 -13.19 7.83 11.69
CA GLY A 383 -14.30 7.64 12.63
C GLY A 383 -15.65 7.57 11.91
N ASP A 384 -16.53 8.53 12.23
CA ASP A 384 -17.86 8.74 11.67
C ASP A 384 -17.90 9.75 10.51
N THR A 385 -16.74 10.17 10.01
CA THR A 385 -16.62 11.14 8.92
C THR A 385 -16.04 10.46 7.67
N LEU A 386 -16.71 10.68 6.53
CA LEU A 386 -16.18 10.39 5.20
C LEU A 386 -15.67 11.68 4.58
N TYR A 387 -14.48 11.66 3.99
CA TYR A 387 -13.95 12.79 3.23
C TYR A 387 -14.01 12.45 1.74
N LEU A 388 -14.86 13.16 1.00
CA LEU A 388 -14.99 13.01 -0.45
C LEU A 388 -14.02 13.99 -1.11
N GLN A 389 -12.97 13.47 -1.74
CA GLN A 389 -11.93 14.23 -2.44
C GLN A 389 -12.27 14.24 -3.93
N VAL A 390 -12.95 15.29 -4.38
CA VAL A 390 -13.55 15.38 -5.72
C VAL A 390 -12.63 16.18 -6.64
N TYR A 391 -12.16 15.55 -7.71
CA TYR A 391 -11.20 16.14 -8.65
C TYR A 391 -11.89 17.01 -9.70
N GLN A 392 -13.12 16.66 -10.06
CA GLN A 392 -13.95 17.40 -11.00
C GLN A 392 -15.39 17.44 -10.50
N TRP A 393 -15.97 18.63 -10.38
CA TRP A 393 -17.33 18.81 -9.87
C TRP A 393 -18.37 18.87 -10.99
N PRO A 394 -19.42 18.05 -10.94
CA PRO A 394 -20.57 18.21 -11.82
C PRO A 394 -21.36 19.48 -11.46
N ASP A 395 -21.98 20.11 -12.46
CA ASP A 395 -22.80 21.31 -12.25
C ASP A 395 -24.05 21.05 -11.41
N ALA A 396 -24.62 19.85 -11.52
CA ALA A 396 -25.78 19.43 -10.75
C ALA A 396 -25.46 19.05 -9.28
N GLY A 397 -24.18 19.08 -8.87
CA GLY A 397 -23.73 18.54 -7.60
C GLY A 397 -23.32 17.07 -7.68
N LEU A 398 -23.09 16.46 -6.53
CA LEU A 398 -22.56 15.11 -6.41
C LEU A 398 -23.67 14.13 -6.00
N THR A 399 -23.67 12.94 -6.59
CA THR A 399 -24.46 11.81 -6.09
C THR A 399 -23.56 10.82 -5.36
N LEU A 400 -24.08 10.21 -4.29
CA LEU A 400 -23.39 9.17 -3.53
C LEU A 400 -24.40 8.07 -3.17
N PRO A 401 -24.51 7.02 -3.99
CA PRO A 401 -25.39 5.89 -3.72
C PRO A 401 -24.81 5.02 -2.59
N HIS A 402 -25.61 4.06 -2.11
CA HIS A 402 -25.19 2.98 -1.21
C HIS A 402 -24.73 3.39 0.20
N LEU A 403 -24.74 4.68 0.57
CA LEU A 403 -24.49 5.07 1.94
C LEU A 403 -25.77 4.86 2.79
N LEU A 404 -25.74 3.84 3.65
CA LEU A 404 -26.86 3.49 4.52
C LEU A 404 -26.90 4.36 5.78
N THR A 405 -25.74 4.67 6.35
CA THR A 405 -25.66 5.52 7.55
C THR A 405 -26.19 6.92 7.26
N PRO A 406 -27.15 7.44 8.03
CA PRO A 406 -27.67 8.80 7.81
C PRO A 406 -26.59 9.87 7.96
N VAL A 407 -26.63 10.85 7.05
CA VAL A 407 -25.78 12.04 7.08
C VAL A 407 -26.32 13.03 8.11
N ARG A 408 -25.42 13.61 8.90
CA ARG A 408 -25.71 14.72 9.81
C ARG A 408 -25.53 16.06 9.09
N GLU A 409 -24.39 16.24 8.44
CA GLU A 409 -24.08 17.43 7.67
C GLU A 409 -22.98 17.13 6.62
N ALA A 410 -22.95 17.92 5.55
CA ALA A 410 -21.84 17.95 4.58
C ALA A 410 -21.20 19.33 4.60
N VAL A 411 -19.87 19.37 4.69
CA VAL A 411 -19.10 20.62 4.77
C VAL A 411 -17.98 20.60 3.74
N ALA A 412 -17.94 21.57 2.83
CA ALA A 412 -16.77 21.81 2.01
C ALA A 412 -15.65 22.38 2.88
N LEU A 413 -14.50 21.71 2.94
CA LEU A 413 -13.41 22.11 3.84
C LEU A 413 -12.86 23.49 3.47
N ASN A 414 -12.75 23.77 2.16
CA ASN A 414 -12.39 25.10 1.68
C ASN A 414 -13.54 26.09 1.93
N GLY A 415 -13.32 27.05 2.83
CA GLY A 415 -14.32 28.04 3.22
C GLY A 415 -15.34 27.55 4.27
N ARG A 416 -15.29 26.27 4.68
CA ARG A 416 -16.17 25.68 5.70
C ARG A 416 -17.66 25.86 5.39
N GLU A 417 -18.00 25.81 4.10
CA GLU A 417 -19.37 25.96 3.62
C GLU A 417 -20.20 24.71 3.93
N ARG A 418 -21.37 24.89 4.56
CA ARG A 418 -22.34 23.82 4.74
C ARG A 418 -23.14 23.62 3.46
N LEU A 419 -23.15 22.40 2.94
CA LEU A 419 -23.81 22.06 1.69
C LEU A 419 -25.21 21.49 1.95
N ALA A 420 -26.15 21.81 1.06
CA ALA A 420 -27.45 21.16 1.06
C ALA A 420 -27.29 19.67 0.70
N VAL A 421 -27.97 18.82 1.45
CA VAL A 421 -27.97 17.37 1.27
C VAL A 421 -29.41 16.87 1.26
N SER A 422 -29.74 16.04 0.28
CA SER A 422 -31.02 15.34 0.20
C SER A 422 -30.80 13.87 -0.13
N LYS A 423 -31.80 13.04 0.11
CA LYS A 423 -31.81 11.63 -0.26
C LYS A 423 -33.06 11.38 -1.09
N ASP A 424 -32.91 10.76 -2.25
CA ASP A 424 -34.06 10.45 -3.11
C ASP A 424 -34.77 9.16 -2.67
N ALA A 425 -35.82 8.78 -3.43
CA ALA A 425 -36.64 7.62 -3.14
C ALA A 425 -35.87 6.28 -3.23
N ASP A 426 -34.82 6.24 -4.07
CA ASP A 426 -33.94 5.08 -4.25
C ASP A 426 -32.81 5.05 -3.20
N GLY A 427 -32.78 6.06 -2.33
CA GLY A 427 -31.80 6.15 -1.28
C GLY A 427 -30.44 6.67 -1.75
N VAL A 428 -30.34 7.31 -2.91
CA VAL A 428 -29.13 7.99 -3.37
C VAL A 428 -29.01 9.34 -2.67
N LEU A 429 -27.84 9.62 -2.12
CA LEU A 429 -27.54 10.90 -1.50
C LEU A 429 -27.17 11.92 -2.58
N HIS A 430 -27.76 13.10 -2.52
CA HIS A 430 -27.44 14.24 -3.38
C HIS A 430 -26.79 15.33 -2.53
N ILE A 431 -25.62 15.82 -2.96
CA ILE A 431 -24.84 16.85 -2.27
C ILE A 431 -24.68 18.03 -3.23
N ALA A 432 -25.11 19.23 -2.82
CA ALA A 432 -25.00 20.43 -3.63
C ALA A 432 -23.54 20.79 -3.96
N LYS A 433 -23.33 21.43 -5.12
CA LYS A 433 -22.01 21.95 -5.54
C LYS A 433 -21.57 23.08 -4.59
N PRO A 434 -20.34 23.03 -4.04
CA PRO A 434 -19.81 24.11 -3.21
C PRO A 434 -19.53 25.37 -4.04
N SER A 435 -19.61 26.53 -3.40
CA SER A 435 -19.35 27.84 -4.01
C SER A 435 -17.88 28.07 -4.36
N ARG A 436 -16.96 27.37 -3.67
CA ARG A 436 -15.52 27.43 -3.89
C ARG A 436 -14.97 26.07 -4.24
N LEU A 437 -14.38 25.96 -5.42
CA LEU A 437 -13.70 24.76 -5.90
C LEU A 437 -12.19 24.94 -5.75
N ASP A 438 -11.53 23.87 -5.34
CA ASP A 438 -10.10 23.70 -5.49
C ASP A 438 -9.82 22.95 -6.81
N PRO A 439 -8.94 23.47 -7.69
CA PRO A 439 -8.67 22.88 -8.99
C PRO A 439 -7.95 21.52 -8.89
N SER A 440 -7.24 21.26 -7.80
CA SER A 440 -6.53 20.00 -7.58
C SER A 440 -7.48 18.95 -7.03
N SER A 441 -8.14 19.25 -5.91
CA SER A 441 -9.14 18.38 -5.28
C SER A 441 -9.96 19.16 -4.26
N THR A 442 -11.27 19.25 -4.47
CA THR A 442 -12.19 19.86 -3.51
C THR A 442 -12.67 18.81 -2.52
N VAL A 443 -12.48 19.06 -1.22
CA VAL A 443 -12.80 18.07 -0.18
C VAL A 443 -14.08 18.40 0.56
N ILE A 444 -14.99 17.43 0.64
CA ILE A 444 -16.21 17.48 1.45
C ILE A 444 -16.07 16.56 2.65
N ALA A 445 -16.14 17.11 3.87
CA ALA A 445 -16.34 16.34 5.08
C ALA A 445 -17.83 16.01 5.24
N LEU A 446 -18.17 14.74 5.09
CA LEU A 446 -19.51 14.20 5.29
C LEU A 446 -19.58 13.56 6.67
N HIS A 447 -20.11 14.31 7.64
CA HIS A 447 -20.27 13.83 9.01
C HIS A 447 -21.53 12.98 9.11
N LEU A 448 -21.39 11.76 9.60
CA LEU A 448 -22.47 10.80 9.71
C LEU A 448 -23.03 10.74 11.14
N LYS A 449 -24.23 10.17 11.31
CA LYS A 449 -24.82 9.90 12.64
C LYS A 449 -24.22 8.66 13.34
N GLY A 450 -23.17 8.08 12.79
CA GLY A 450 -22.52 6.87 13.28
C GLY A 450 -21.41 6.42 12.32
N LYS A 451 -20.83 5.23 12.55
CA LYS A 451 -19.85 4.68 11.62
C LYS A 451 -20.44 4.51 10.21
N PRO A 452 -19.66 4.73 9.14
CA PRO A 452 -20.10 4.44 7.78
C PRO A 452 -20.51 2.97 7.64
N VAL A 453 -21.73 2.75 7.16
CA VAL A 453 -22.24 1.47 6.71
C VAL A 453 -22.56 1.64 5.24
N ILE A 454 -21.80 0.94 4.40
CA ILE A 454 -22.01 0.91 2.96
C ILE A 454 -22.86 -0.30 2.65
N ASP A 455 -23.86 -0.09 1.81
CA ASP A 455 -24.73 -1.14 1.31
C ASP A 455 -23.87 -2.28 0.71
N PRO A 456 -23.99 -3.51 1.23
CA PRO A 456 -23.24 -4.65 0.68
C PRO A 456 -23.54 -4.89 -0.80
N PHE A 457 -24.73 -4.49 -1.31
CA PHE A 457 -25.05 -4.57 -2.73
C PHE A 457 -24.14 -3.70 -3.61
N SER A 458 -23.50 -2.66 -3.06
CA SER A 458 -22.54 -1.83 -3.80
C SER A 458 -21.29 -2.58 -4.28
N ARG A 459 -20.93 -3.67 -3.59
CA ARG A 459 -19.79 -4.53 -3.96
C ARG A 459 -20.20 -5.66 -4.89
N MET A 460 -21.50 -5.84 -5.11
CA MET A 460 -22.00 -6.95 -5.88
C MET A 460 -21.96 -6.62 -7.37
N ILE A 461 -21.46 -7.57 -8.14
CA ILE A 461 -21.46 -7.49 -9.60
C ILE A 461 -22.90 -7.56 -10.08
N GLN A 462 -23.27 -6.56 -10.87
CA GLN A 462 -24.60 -6.42 -11.43
C GLN A 462 -24.69 -7.19 -12.76
N PRO A 463 -25.86 -7.74 -13.10
CA PRO A 463 -26.10 -8.29 -14.43
C PRO A 463 -25.97 -7.19 -15.48
N GLN A 464 -25.42 -7.54 -16.64
CA GLN A 464 -25.45 -6.72 -17.84
C GLN A 464 -26.88 -6.63 -18.38
N LYS A 465 -27.10 -5.76 -19.38
CA LYS A 465 -28.43 -5.53 -19.96
C LYS A 465 -29.06 -6.79 -20.56
N ASP A 466 -28.24 -7.72 -21.04
CA ASP A 466 -28.65 -9.03 -21.55
C ASP A 466 -28.81 -10.10 -20.46
N GLY A 467 -28.59 -9.74 -19.18
CA GLY A 467 -28.64 -10.63 -18.04
C GLY A 467 -27.36 -11.42 -17.79
N ALA A 468 -26.32 -11.27 -18.61
CA ALA A 468 -25.04 -11.93 -18.38
C ALA A 468 -24.27 -11.28 -17.22
N TYR A 469 -23.40 -12.05 -16.56
CA TYR A 469 -22.42 -11.50 -15.62
C TYR A 469 -21.03 -11.67 -16.20
N THR A 470 -20.21 -10.62 -16.09
CA THR A 470 -18.77 -10.69 -16.37
C THR A 470 -18.03 -10.52 -15.06
N LEU A 471 -17.33 -11.59 -14.65
CA LEU A 471 -16.57 -11.65 -13.41
C LEU A 471 -15.10 -11.56 -13.78
N THR A 472 -14.52 -10.37 -13.61
CA THR A 472 -13.12 -10.13 -13.97
C THR A 472 -12.18 -10.50 -12.83
N ALA A 473 -10.90 -10.71 -13.13
CA ALA A 473 -9.86 -10.87 -12.12
C ALA A 473 -9.80 -9.69 -11.15
N THR A 474 -9.98 -8.46 -11.65
CA THR A 474 -9.96 -7.27 -10.80
C THR A 474 -11.12 -7.26 -9.82
N ASP A 475 -12.31 -7.72 -10.20
CA ASP A 475 -13.48 -7.78 -9.32
C ASP A 475 -13.48 -8.95 -8.33
N ALA A 476 -12.47 -9.83 -8.39
CA ALA A 476 -12.38 -10.98 -7.50
C ALA A 476 -11.96 -10.59 -6.07
N GLU A 477 -12.60 -11.19 -5.08
CA GLU A 477 -12.03 -11.32 -3.74
C GLU A 477 -11.10 -12.53 -3.72
N ILE A 478 -9.82 -12.29 -3.47
CA ILE A 478 -8.79 -13.32 -3.42
C ILE A 478 -8.58 -13.73 -1.97
N HIS A 479 -8.75 -15.02 -1.68
CA HIS A 479 -8.59 -15.64 -0.36
C HIS A 479 -7.41 -16.58 -0.40
N GLY A 480 -6.41 -16.37 0.45
CA GLY A 480 -5.24 -17.25 0.46
C GLY A 480 -3.94 -16.54 0.76
N THR A 481 -2.84 -17.21 0.43
CA THR A 481 -1.48 -16.75 0.75
C THR A 481 -0.62 -16.45 -0.46
N THR A 482 -0.86 -17.10 -1.60
CA THR A 482 0.00 -17.01 -2.80
C THR A 482 -0.74 -16.46 -4.01
N ALA A 483 -2.03 -16.79 -4.21
CA ALA A 483 -2.85 -16.20 -5.25
C ALA A 483 -2.93 -14.68 -5.11
N ARG A 484 -2.78 -13.96 -6.23
CA ARG A 484 -2.80 -12.50 -6.26
C ARG A 484 -3.22 -11.98 -7.62
N LEU A 485 -3.72 -10.75 -7.63
CA LEU A 485 -3.95 -10.00 -8.86
C LEU A 485 -2.58 -9.62 -9.45
N GLU A 486 -2.39 -9.91 -10.72
CA GLU A 486 -1.24 -9.48 -11.52
C GLU A 486 -1.74 -8.74 -12.77
N SER A 487 -0.89 -7.85 -13.28
CA SER A 487 -1.15 -7.04 -14.47
C SER A 487 0.08 -7.03 -15.35
N ALA A 488 0.01 -7.69 -16.51
CA ALA A 488 1.07 -7.66 -17.53
C ALA A 488 0.48 -7.13 -18.84
N ASP A 489 1.16 -6.18 -19.50
CA ASP A 489 0.70 -5.55 -20.76
C ASP A 489 -0.77 -5.04 -20.73
N ASN A 490 -1.21 -4.48 -19.59
CA ASN A 490 -2.60 -4.06 -19.34
C ASN A 490 -3.64 -5.19 -19.40
N ILE A 491 -3.23 -6.43 -19.14
CA ILE A 491 -4.11 -7.58 -18.96
C ILE A 491 -4.06 -7.95 -17.48
N ASP A 492 -5.21 -7.82 -16.81
CA ASP A 492 -5.37 -8.22 -15.42
C ASP A 492 -5.81 -9.67 -15.32
N ASP A 493 -5.13 -10.44 -14.48
CA ASP A 493 -5.49 -11.82 -14.15
C ASP A 493 -5.17 -12.16 -12.69
N VAL A 494 -5.75 -13.26 -12.20
CA VAL A 494 -5.33 -13.86 -10.93
C VAL A 494 -4.38 -15.00 -11.24
N GLY A 495 -3.11 -14.82 -10.92
CA GLY A 495 -2.09 -15.85 -11.00
C GLY A 495 -1.38 -16.07 -9.66
N TYR A 496 -0.18 -16.65 -9.72
CA TYR A 496 0.54 -17.24 -8.56
C TYR A 496 -0.32 -18.18 -7.71
N TRP A 497 -1.28 -18.85 -8.34
CA TRP A 497 -2.21 -19.72 -7.66
C TRP A 497 -1.56 -21.09 -7.40
N THR A 498 -0.66 -21.10 -6.42
CA THR A 498 0.31 -22.18 -6.12
C THR A 498 0.01 -22.92 -4.81
N ASN A 499 -1.04 -22.50 -4.07
CA ASN A 499 -1.49 -23.15 -2.85
C ASN A 499 -2.95 -23.63 -2.99
N LEU A 500 -3.19 -24.91 -2.70
CA LEU A 500 -4.53 -25.54 -2.79
C LEU A 500 -5.59 -24.94 -1.87
N THR A 501 -5.18 -24.21 -0.82
CA THR A 501 -6.14 -23.52 0.06
C THR A 501 -6.62 -22.19 -0.51
N ASP A 502 -5.89 -21.65 -1.50
CA ASP A 502 -6.21 -20.37 -2.08
C ASP A 502 -7.42 -20.48 -3.00
N ASN A 503 -8.27 -19.48 -3.01
CA ASN A 503 -9.47 -19.44 -3.83
C ASN A 503 -9.88 -18.01 -4.16
N VAL A 504 -10.70 -17.87 -5.19
CA VAL A 504 -11.23 -16.57 -5.62
C VAL A 504 -12.74 -16.59 -5.60
N SER A 505 -13.36 -15.47 -5.27
CA SER A 505 -14.82 -15.37 -5.24
C SER A 505 -15.34 -14.04 -5.77
N TRP A 506 -16.57 -14.07 -6.28
CA TRP A 506 -17.32 -12.89 -6.69
C TRP A 506 -18.71 -12.94 -6.06
N THR A 507 -19.16 -11.82 -5.54
CA THR A 507 -20.55 -11.68 -5.07
C THR A 507 -21.39 -11.00 -6.13
N LEU A 508 -22.51 -11.63 -6.47
CA LEU A 508 -23.43 -11.24 -7.53
C LEU A 508 -24.72 -10.72 -6.91
N ALA A 509 -25.24 -9.62 -7.42
CA ALA A 509 -26.62 -9.25 -7.15
C ALA A 509 -27.51 -10.11 -8.04
N VAL A 510 -28.56 -10.72 -7.49
CA VAL A 510 -29.47 -11.59 -8.23
C VAL A 510 -30.87 -10.99 -8.17
N PRO A 511 -31.18 -9.97 -9.00
CA PRO A 511 -32.55 -9.49 -9.13
C PRO A 511 -33.48 -10.66 -9.45
N ARG A 512 -34.71 -10.65 -8.95
CA ARG A 512 -35.68 -11.74 -9.16
C ARG A 512 -35.84 -12.12 -10.64
N ALA A 513 -35.76 -11.15 -11.55
CA ALA A 513 -35.83 -11.37 -13.00
C ALA A 513 -34.62 -12.14 -13.58
N GLN A 514 -33.49 -12.16 -12.86
CA GLN A 514 -32.24 -12.83 -13.22
C GLN A 514 -32.02 -14.15 -12.47
N ALA A 515 -32.96 -14.59 -11.63
CA ALA A 515 -32.92 -15.94 -11.09
C ALA A 515 -33.05 -16.98 -12.23
N GLY A 516 -32.27 -18.05 -12.16
CA GLY A 516 -32.28 -19.11 -13.19
C GLY A 516 -30.94 -19.80 -13.38
N LYS A 517 -30.84 -20.61 -14.44
CA LYS A 517 -29.64 -21.36 -14.80
C LYS A 517 -28.73 -20.54 -15.71
N TYR A 518 -27.42 -20.70 -15.50
CA TYR A 518 -26.37 -20.02 -16.24
C TYR A 518 -25.34 -21.01 -16.73
N LYS A 519 -24.93 -20.88 -18.00
CA LYS A 519 -23.72 -21.49 -18.53
C LYS A 519 -22.51 -20.69 -18.07
N VAL A 520 -21.39 -21.39 -17.91
CA VAL A 520 -20.14 -20.79 -17.46
C VAL A 520 -19.10 -20.88 -18.56
N THR A 521 -18.47 -19.74 -18.83
CA THR A 521 -17.31 -19.65 -19.72
C THR A 521 -16.14 -19.12 -18.91
N LEU A 522 -14.96 -19.73 -19.08
CA LEU A 522 -13.72 -19.36 -18.40
C LEU A 522 -12.72 -18.83 -19.42
N GLU A 523 -12.08 -17.71 -19.12
CA GLU A 523 -10.93 -17.18 -19.86
C GLU A 523 -9.69 -17.27 -18.97
N PHE A 524 -8.75 -18.14 -19.36
CA PHE A 524 -7.54 -18.41 -18.56
C PHE A 524 -6.32 -18.69 -19.45
N ALA A 525 -5.13 -18.56 -18.87
CA ALA A 525 -3.86 -18.97 -19.44
C ALA A 525 -3.24 -20.08 -18.58
N CYS A 526 -2.63 -21.06 -19.23
CA CYS A 526 -2.04 -22.23 -18.59
C CYS A 526 -0.97 -22.85 -19.51
N PRO A 527 0.31 -22.87 -19.11
CA PRO A 527 1.36 -23.53 -19.88
C PRO A 527 1.26 -25.06 -19.82
N ALA A 528 1.99 -25.73 -20.72
CA ALA A 528 1.94 -27.18 -20.87
C ALA A 528 2.38 -27.96 -19.61
N ASN A 529 3.27 -27.38 -18.78
CA ASN A 529 3.81 -28.05 -17.59
C ASN A 529 2.86 -28.03 -16.37
N THR A 530 1.80 -27.21 -16.39
CA THR A 530 0.78 -27.15 -15.32
C THR A 530 -0.60 -27.62 -15.77
N THR A 531 -0.71 -28.11 -17.01
CA THR A 531 -1.96 -28.61 -17.58
C THR A 531 -2.55 -29.77 -16.76
N GLY A 532 -3.88 -29.87 -16.77
CA GLY A 532 -4.62 -30.94 -16.07
C GLY A 532 -4.93 -30.65 -14.59
N GLY A 533 -4.51 -29.51 -14.05
CA GLY A 533 -4.93 -29.04 -12.73
C GLY A 533 -6.45 -28.89 -12.65
N GLN A 534 -7.06 -29.53 -11.65
CA GLN A 534 -8.52 -29.55 -11.51
C GLN A 534 -8.97 -28.35 -10.68
N TYR A 535 -10.10 -27.76 -11.05
CA TYR A 535 -10.79 -26.71 -10.30
C TYR A 535 -12.27 -27.02 -10.12
N GLU A 536 -12.88 -26.40 -9.12
CA GLU A 536 -14.31 -26.38 -8.87
C GLU A 536 -14.80 -24.94 -8.84
N ILE A 537 -15.94 -24.68 -9.47
CA ILE A 537 -16.67 -23.42 -9.37
C ILE A 537 -18.02 -23.73 -8.72
N ALA A 538 -18.31 -23.13 -7.57
CA ALA A 538 -19.50 -23.42 -6.78
C ALA A 538 -20.19 -22.14 -6.31
N ILE A 539 -21.49 -22.23 -6.06
CA ILE A 539 -22.23 -21.21 -5.32
C ILE A 539 -22.12 -21.52 -3.83
N ASP A 540 -21.56 -20.58 -3.06
CA ASP A 540 -21.38 -20.74 -1.62
C ASP A 540 -22.72 -21.04 -0.92
N GLY A 541 -22.70 -21.97 0.03
CA GLY A 541 -23.89 -22.42 0.76
C GLY A 541 -24.80 -23.37 -0.03
N GLN A 542 -24.45 -23.74 -1.27
CA GLN A 542 -25.21 -24.67 -2.12
C GLN A 542 -24.31 -25.82 -2.61
N PRO A 543 -24.14 -26.90 -1.81
CA PRO A 543 -23.14 -27.96 -2.08
C PRO A 543 -23.27 -28.67 -3.44
N ASP A 544 -24.48 -28.74 -3.97
CA ASP A 544 -24.80 -29.41 -5.23
C ASP A 544 -24.76 -28.45 -6.44
N ASN A 545 -24.65 -27.14 -6.20
CA ASN A 545 -24.63 -26.12 -7.24
C ASN A 545 -23.19 -25.78 -7.60
N LYS A 546 -22.57 -26.71 -8.34
CA LYS A 546 -21.16 -26.64 -8.69
C LYS A 546 -20.88 -27.26 -10.05
N ILE A 547 -19.79 -26.81 -10.65
CA ILE A 547 -19.18 -27.38 -11.85
C ILE A 547 -17.70 -27.61 -11.58
N THR A 548 -17.13 -28.61 -12.24
CA THR A 548 -15.70 -28.94 -12.15
C THR A 548 -15.09 -28.92 -13.53
N GLY A 549 -13.81 -28.57 -13.61
CA GLY A 549 -13.08 -28.58 -14.87
C GLY A 549 -11.59 -28.82 -14.66
N ALA A 550 -10.90 -29.01 -15.76
CA ALA A 550 -9.45 -29.16 -15.83
C ALA A 550 -8.86 -27.98 -16.61
N ALA A 551 -7.76 -27.42 -16.13
CA ALA A 551 -7.00 -26.43 -16.88
C ALA A 551 -6.40 -27.09 -18.14
N GLY A 552 -6.82 -26.64 -19.32
CA GLY A 552 -6.27 -27.06 -20.59
C GLY A 552 -5.01 -26.29 -20.97
N VAL A 553 -4.20 -26.81 -21.89
CA VAL A 553 -3.01 -26.10 -22.37
C VAL A 553 -3.39 -24.92 -23.26
N THR A 554 -2.71 -23.80 -23.06
CA THR A 554 -2.75 -22.61 -23.94
C THR A 554 -1.40 -22.49 -24.65
N ALA A 555 -0.52 -21.60 -24.21
CA ALA A 555 0.88 -21.54 -24.66
C ALA A 555 1.83 -21.24 -23.50
N ASN A 556 1.59 -20.12 -22.82
CA ASN A 556 2.35 -19.63 -21.66
C ASN A 556 1.38 -19.04 -20.61
N TRP A 557 1.90 -18.35 -19.60
CA TRP A 557 1.11 -17.73 -18.54
C TRP A 557 0.31 -16.49 -18.99
N ASP A 558 0.60 -15.96 -20.18
CA ASP A 558 0.04 -14.70 -20.67
C ASP A 558 -0.85 -14.88 -21.92
N THR A 559 -0.96 -16.12 -22.43
CA THR A 559 -1.75 -16.45 -23.61
C THR A 559 -3.11 -17.00 -23.21
N PHE A 560 -4.10 -16.12 -23.14
CA PHE A 560 -5.43 -16.48 -22.66
C PHE A 560 -6.28 -17.17 -23.74
N ALA A 561 -6.99 -18.22 -23.35
CA ALA A 561 -7.99 -18.89 -24.16
C ALA A 561 -9.33 -18.95 -23.42
N THR A 562 -10.42 -18.89 -24.19
CA THR A 562 -11.78 -18.99 -23.67
C THR A 562 -12.30 -20.41 -23.84
N VAL A 563 -12.82 -21.00 -22.76
CA VAL A 563 -13.36 -22.37 -22.73
C VAL A 563 -14.77 -22.35 -22.14
N ASN A 564 -15.71 -23.03 -22.80
CA ASN A 564 -17.05 -23.27 -22.26
C ASN A 564 -17.02 -24.50 -21.36
N LEU A 565 -17.58 -24.37 -20.16
CA LEU A 565 -17.64 -25.47 -19.21
C LEU A 565 -18.94 -26.26 -19.40
N GLU A 566 -18.86 -27.57 -19.14
CA GLU A 566 -20.05 -28.41 -19.12
C GLU A 566 -20.85 -28.20 -17.83
N GLY A 567 -22.18 -28.22 -17.95
CA GLY A 567 -23.10 -28.00 -16.84
C GLY A 567 -23.59 -26.55 -16.73
N THR A 568 -24.32 -26.28 -15.65
CA THR A 568 -24.92 -24.97 -15.37
C THR A 568 -24.90 -24.69 -13.88
N LEU A 569 -24.74 -23.42 -13.50
CA LEU A 569 -24.95 -22.95 -12.14
C LEU A 569 -26.34 -22.31 -12.03
N THR A 570 -26.99 -22.45 -10.89
CA THR A 570 -28.29 -21.80 -10.63
C THR A 570 -28.11 -20.59 -9.73
N LEU A 571 -28.49 -19.39 -10.18
CA LEU A 571 -28.53 -18.20 -9.34
C LEU A 571 -29.94 -18.03 -8.78
N SER A 572 -30.04 -17.82 -7.46
CA SER A 572 -31.30 -17.61 -6.74
C SER A 572 -31.08 -16.77 -5.49
N GLY A 573 -32.17 -16.30 -4.87
CA GLY A 573 -32.11 -15.33 -3.77
C GLY A 573 -31.86 -13.91 -4.26
N ASP A 574 -31.50 -13.01 -3.35
CA ASP A 574 -31.19 -11.61 -3.68
C ASP A 574 -29.72 -11.41 -4.09
N HIS A 575 -28.86 -12.35 -3.72
CA HIS A 575 -27.44 -12.38 -4.06
C HIS A 575 -26.89 -13.81 -4.06
N ALA A 576 -25.76 -14.01 -4.73
CA ALA A 576 -25.04 -15.28 -4.75
C ALA A 576 -23.53 -15.03 -4.74
N THR A 577 -22.77 -15.81 -3.96
CA THR A 577 -21.30 -15.79 -4.03
C THR A 577 -20.82 -16.98 -4.85
N LEU A 578 -20.20 -16.71 -5.99
CA LEU A 578 -19.57 -17.71 -6.84
C LEU A 578 -18.10 -17.81 -6.44
N ARG A 579 -17.64 -19.01 -6.09
CA ARG A 579 -16.26 -19.29 -5.68
C ARG A 579 -15.61 -20.27 -6.64
N MET A 580 -14.40 -19.97 -7.07
CA MET A 580 -13.53 -20.90 -7.79
C MET A 580 -12.38 -21.34 -6.89
N SER A 581 -12.19 -22.65 -6.76
CA SER A 581 -11.15 -23.25 -5.91
C SER A 581 -10.36 -24.31 -6.69
N PRO A 582 -9.03 -24.35 -6.55
CA PRO A 582 -8.22 -25.44 -7.07
C PRO A 582 -8.51 -26.71 -6.27
N LYS A 583 -8.49 -27.85 -6.94
CA LYS A 583 -8.67 -29.19 -6.35
C LYS A 583 -7.41 -30.03 -6.49
N THR A 584 -6.67 -29.85 -7.58
CA THR A 584 -5.35 -30.46 -7.77
C THR A 584 -4.40 -29.47 -8.45
N MET A 585 -3.11 -29.59 -8.15
CA MET A 585 -2.04 -28.81 -8.78
C MET A 585 -0.95 -29.79 -9.24
N PRO A 586 -0.77 -29.96 -10.56
CA PRO A 586 0.18 -30.93 -11.09
C PRO A 586 1.64 -30.45 -10.99
N ALA A 587 1.89 -29.14 -10.93
CA ALA A 587 3.22 -28.55 -10.80
C ALA A 587 3.19 -27.14 -10.15
N LEU A 588 3.82 -26.14 -10.79
CA LEU A 588 4.08 -24.79 -10.24
C LEU A 588 2.83 -23.97 -9.90
N GLY A 589 1.64 -24.33 -10.38
CA GLY A 589 0.37 -23.63 -10.14
C GLY A 589 -0.77 -24.30 -10.91
N ILE A 590 -1.97 -23.70 -10.89
CA ILE A 590 -3.14 -24.21 -11.64
C ILE A 590 -3.35 -23.51 -13.00
N LEU A 591 -3.52 -22.18 -13.01
CA LEU A 591 -3.77 -21.33 -14.18
C LEU A 591 -3.67 -19.85 -13.78
N ASN A 592 -3.54 -18.97 -14.77
CA ASN A 592 -3.79 -17.53 -14.64
C ASN A 592 -5.23 -17.25 -15.10
N LEU A 593 -6.06 -16.74 -14.19
CA LEU A 593 -7.50 -16.54 -14.43
C LEU A 593 -7.81 -15.09 -14.80
N ARG A 594 -8.24 -14.85 -16.03
CA ARG A 594 -8.63 -13.50 -16.47
C ARG A 594 -10.09 -13.17 -16.19
N ARG A 595 -10.99 -14.09 -16.52
CA ARG A 595 -12.43 -13.83 -16.48
C ARG A 595 -13.25 -15.10 -16.36
N LEU A 596 -14.40 -14.98 -15.70
CA LEU A 596 -15.51 -15.91 -15.78
C LEU A 596 -16.76 -15.17 -16.30
N THR A 597 -17.48 -15.77 -17.25
CA THR A 597 -18.74 -15.22 -17.77
C THR A 597 -19.88 -16.16 -17.44
N LEU A 598 -20.97 -15.61 -16.89
CA LEU A 598 -22.23 -16.31 -16.69
C LEU A 598 -23.22 -15.86 -17.74
N THR A 599 -23.63 -16.76 -18.64
CA THR A 599 -24.65 -16.47 -19.64
C THR A 599 -25.91 -17.22 -19.30
N ARG A 600 -27.04 -16.51 -19.22
CA ARG A 600 -28.32 -17.11 -18.85
C ARG A 600 -28.73 -18.15 -19.89
N VAL A 601 -29.26 -19.28 -19.41
CA VAL A 601 -29.93 -20.26 -20.25
C VAL A 601 -31.38 -19.82 -20.39
N GLU A 602 -31.79 -19.47 -21.61
CA GLU A 602 -33.20 -19.29 -21.92
C GLU A 602 -33.92 -20.63 -21.76
N GLU A 603 -34.99 -20.64 -20.96
CA GLU A 603 -35.87 -21.81 -20.79
C GLU A 603 -36.87 -21.95 -21.94
#